data_AF-A0A7X8XHM0-F1
#
_entry.id   AF-A0A7X8XHM0-F1
#
_cell.length_a   1.000
_cell.length_b   1.000
_cell.length_c   1.000
_cell.angle_alpha   90.00
_cell.angle_beta   90.00
_cell.angle_gamma   90.00
#
_symmetry.space_group_name_H-M   'P 1'
#
loop_
_entity.id
_entity.type
_entity.pdbx_description
1 polymer ?
#
loop_
_entity_poly.entity_id
_entity_poly.type
_entity_poly.pdbx_seq_one_letter_code
_entity_poly.pdbx_strand_id
1 'polypeptide(L)'
;MHPLAKELNEALKGTIAEQMQSDVGRRIFFPKGIVAQAAEAGSQAKRFNATVGMSTSEGQPMHLSDIYNKFDTEVFKPSDIFAYAPGGGEAKLRQLWKEQMIEKNPSLKDKLFSLPLVTSGLTHGLSIVGQLFFGEGDTLVVPDLAWDNYELIYAHHLGGKVISFPFYTTDGGFNVDGMKEAIESVQGKKVRILLNFPNNPTGYTPSKVEMAAIVAALVELAEQGYKLMVITDDAYFGLFFEEETAPHSIFADLCDAHSNIFAVKCDAATKEELVWGFRIGFVTYGSKDLTEEHLDALNRRTLGIIRSTVSNCDKPGQSLLLQAMQNGPNYEADKMAVFTEMQ
;
A
#
# COMPACT_ATOMS: atom_id res chain seq x y z
N MET A 1 22.25 -1.57 16.31
CA MET A 1 21.28 -2.08 15.33
C MET A 1 21.11 -3.59 15.50
N HIS A 2 19.86 -4.07 15.54
CA HIS A 2 19.53 -5.48 15.78
C HIS A 2 20.00 -6.42 14.64
N PRO A 3 20.40 -7.68 14.90
CA PRO A 3 20.88 -8.60 13.86
C PRO A 3 19.92 -8.80 12.69
N LEU A 4 18.62 -8.98 12.94
CA LEU A 4 17.62 -9.13 11.87
C LEU A 4 17.46 -7.86 11.03
N ALA A 5 17.66 -6.67 11.60
CA ALA A 5 17.66 -5.43 10.82
C ALA A 5 18.92 -5.33 9.94
N LYS A 6 20.08 -5.82 10.42
CA LYS A 6 21.30 -5.91 9.61
C LYS A 6 21.14 -6.88 8.44
N GLU A 7 20.55 -8.05 8.67
CA GLU A 7 20.19 -9.03 7.62
C GLU A 7 19.34 -8.36 6.52
N LEU A 8 18.28 -7.66 6.92
CA LEU A 8 17.42 -6.93 5.98
C LEU A 8 18.12 -5.76 5.29
N ASN A 9 19.12 -5.12 5.92
CA ASN A 9 19.88 -4.03 5.30
C ASN A 9 20.83 -4.59 4.25
N GLU A 10 21.50 -5.71 4.54
CA GLU A 10 22.39 -6.37 3.60
C GLU A 10 21.61 -6.90 2.39
N ALA A 11 20.42 -7.49 2.62
CA ALA A 11 19.55 -7.94 1.53
C ALA A 11 19.16 -6.81 0.57
N LEU A 12 19.01 -5.56 1.04
CA LEU A 12 18.62 -4.43 0.19
C LEU A 12 19.82 -3.66 -0.40
N LYS A 13 21.04 -4.04 -0.06
CA LYS A 13 22.25 -3.29 -0.39
C LYS A 13 22.40 -3.09 -1.91
N GLY A 14 22.69 -1.85 -2.31
CA GLY A 14 22.86 -1.48 -3.71
C GLY A 14 21.55 -1.24 -4.48
N THR A 15 20.39 -1.53 -3.87
CA THR A 15 19.09 -1.21 -4.47
C THR A 15 18.74 0.27 -4.29
N ILE A 16 17.79 0.77 -5.08
CA ILE A 16 17.18 2.08 -4.81
C ILE A 16 16.43 2.11 -3.47
N ALA A 17 15.82 0.99 -3.07
CA ALA A 17 15.05 0.93 -1.84
C ALA A 17 15.95 1.11 -0.59
N GLU A 18 17.19 0.62 -0.60
CA GLU A 18 18.18 0.89 0.46
C GLU A 18 18.53 2.38 0.56
N GLN A 19 18.78 3.02 -0.59
CA GLN A 19 19.08 4.44 -0.65
C GLN A 19 17.92 5.29 -0.12
N MET A 20 16.68 4.80 -0.26
CA MET A 20 15.46 5.49 0.19
C MET A 20 15.15 5.34 1.68
N GLN A 21 15.75 4.40 2.41
CA GLN A 21 15.36 4.15 3.79
C GLN A 21 15.56 5.35 4.71
N SER A 22 14.57 5.55 5.58
CA SER A 22 14.70 6.40 6.75
C SER A 22 15.55 5.70 7.81
N ASP A 23 15.86 6.46 8.86
CA ASP A 23 16.51 5.96 10.06
C ASP A 23 15.70 4.88 10.79
N VAL A 24 14.37 5.03 10.84
CA VAL A 24 13.45 4.01 11.36
C VAL A 24 13.45 2.79 10.44
N GLY A 25 13.34 3.03 9.12
CA GLY A 25 13.40 2.01 8.09
C GLY A 25 14.61 1.10 8.25
N ARG A 26 15.81 1.65 8.47
CA ARG A 26 17.07 0.90 8.67
C ARG A 26 17.11 0.07 9.95
N ARG A 27 16.34 0.46 10.98
CA ARG A 27 16.35 -0.19 12.31
C ARG A 27 15.21 -1.19 12.52
N ILE A 28 14.09 -1.04 11.82
CA ILE A 28 12.91 -1.89 12.00
C ILE A 28 13.12 -3.28 11.39
N PHE A 29 12.52 -4.30 12.02
CA PHE A 29 12.54 -5.70 11.57
C PHE A 29 11.33 -6.44 12.12
N PHE A 30 10.93 -7.55 11.47
CA PHE A 30 9.93 -8.46 12.02
C PHE A 30 10.56 -9.52 12.94
N PRO A 31 10.11 -9.69 14.20
CA PRO A 31 10.72 -10.63 15.13
C PRO A 31 10.51 -12.10 14.76
N LYS A 32 11.59 -12.91 14.80
CA LYS A 32 11.55 -14.39 14.64
C LYS A 32 11.37 -15.15 15.97
N GLY A 33 11.21 -14.48 17.12
CA GLY A 33 11.12 -15.13 18.44
C GLY A 33 9.79 -15.84 18.70
N ILE A 34 9.07 -15.39 19.73
CA ILE A 34 7.74 -15.94 20.12
C ILE A 34 6.79 -16.03 18.91
N VAL A 35 6.86 -15.07 17.98
CA VAL A 35 6.03 -15.05 16.77
C VAL A 35 6.32 -16.26 15.86
N ALA A 36 7.59 -16.60 15.61
CA ALA A 36 7.90 -17.76 14.78
C ALA A 36 7.59 -19.07 15.50
N GLN A 37 7.82 -19.13 16.83
CA GLN A 37 7.45 -20.29 17.64
C GLN A 37 5.94 -20.55 17.63
N ALA A 38 5.14 -19.49 17.73
CA ALA A 38 3.68 -19.58 17.66
C ALA A 38 3.21 -20.01 16.25
N ALA A 39 3.82 -19.49 15.19
CA ALA A 39 3.53 -19.90 13.82
C ALA A 39 3.91 -21.37 13.57
N GLU A 40 5.09 -21.79 14.03
CA GLU A 40 5.56 -23.18 13.92
C GLU A 40 4.62 -24.12 14.68
N ALA A 41 4.29 -23.82 15.93
CA ALA A 41 3.34 -24.60 16.72
C ALA A 41 1.95 -24.63 16.07
N GLY A 42 1.48 -23.53 15.47
CA GLY A 42 0.23 -23.49 14.70
C GLY A 42 0.21 -24.49 13.54
N SER A 43 1.36 -24.71 12.88
CA SER A 43 1.49 -25.66 11.77
C SER A 43 1.78 -27.11 12.19
N GLN A 44 2.49 -27.31 13.29
CA GLN A 44 3.03 -28.62 13.67
C GLN A 44 2.34 -29.26 14.90
N ALA A 45 1.77 -28.48 15.80
CA ALA A 45 1.17 -29.00 17.03
C ALA A 45 -0.23 -29.56 16.75
N LYS A 46 -0.32 -30.89 16.61
CA LYS A 46 -1.57 -31.59 16.26
C LYS A 46 -2.53 -31.86 17.42
N ARG A 47 -2.06 -31.74 18.68
CA ARG A 47 -2.83 -32.11 19.88
C ARG A 47 -3.00 -30.97 20.88
N PHE A 48 -1.91 -30.31 21.26
CA PHE A 48 -1.94 -29.19 22.21
C PHE A 48 -1.08 -28.05 21.69
N ASN A 49 -1.68 -26.90 21.39
CA ASN A 49 -0.96 -25.68 21.06
C ASN A 49 -1.13 -24.66 22.19
N ALA A 50 -0.17 -24.60 23.10
CA ALA A 50 -0.15 -23.67 24.24
C ALA A 50 0.62 -22.37 23.94
N THR A 51 0.89 -22.06 22.67
CA THR A 51 1.62 -20.84 22.24
C THR A 51 0.70 -19.71 21.80
N VAL A 52 -0.57 -20.01 21.53
CA VAL A 52 -1.56 -19.04 21.04
C VAL A 52 -1.98 -18.13 22.19
N GLY A 53 -1.78 -16.82 22.03
CA GLY A 53 -2.21 -15.80 22.99
C GLY A 53 -3.71 -15.50 22.95
N MET A 54 -4.56 -16.53 22.85
CA MET A 54 -6.02 -16.42 22.81
C MET A 54 -6.67 -17.58 23.58
N SER A 55 -7.81 -17.32 24.20
CA SER A 55 -8.60 -18.38 24.84
C SER A 55 -9.37 -19.15 23.77
N THR A 56 -9.26 -20.48 23.77
CA THR A 56 -9.90 -21.33 22.76
C THR A 56 -10.70 -22.46 23.39
N SER A 57 -11.78 -22.86 22.73
CA SER A 57 -12.56 -24.06 23.01
C SER A 57 -12.78 -24.80 21.70
N GLU A 58 -12.51 -26.11 21.67
CA GLU A 58 -12.64 -26.95 20.47
C GLU A 58 -11.88 -26.40 19.23
N GLY A 59 -10.75 -25.72 19.47
CA GLY A 59 -9.92 -25.14 18.41
C GLY A 59 -10.44 -23.82 17.83
N GLN A 60 -11.54 -23.27 18.37
CA GLN A 60 -12.08 -21.97 18.01
C GLN A 60 -11.85 -20.94 19.12
N PRO A 61 -11.67 -19.64 18.80
CA PRO A 61 -11.65 -18.59 19.82
C PRO A 61 -12.95 -18.61 20.63
N MET A 62 -12.82 -18.55 21.96
CA MET A 62 -13.96 -18.26 22.82
C MET A 62 -14.46 -16.84 22.52
N HIS A 63 -15.77 -16.66 22.48
CA HIS A 63 -16.39 -15.43 21.99
C HIS A 63 -17.72 -15.15 22.71
N LEU A 64 -18.20 -13.91 22.58
CA LEU A 64 -19.52 -13.53 23.04
C LEU A 64 -20.55 -13.93 21.98
N SER A 65 -21.49 -14.81 22.34
CA SER A 65 -22.53 -15.29 21.44
C SER A 65 -23.39 -14.16 20.88
N ASP A 66 -23.66 -13.12 21.68
CA ASP A 66 -24.47 -11.97 21.25
C ASP A 66 -23.86 -11.20 20.09
N ILE A 67 -22.53 -11.25 19.95
CA ILE A 67 -21.80 -10.67 18.80
C ILE A 67 -21.77 -11.67 17.66
N TYR A 68 -21.41 -12.93 17.93
CA TYR A 68 -21.24 -13.93 16.87
C TYR A 68 -22.55 -14.22 16.13
N ASN A 69 -23.67 -14.26 16.85
CA ASN A 69 -25.01 -14.48 16.28
C ASN A 69 -25.50 -13.33 15.39
N LYS A 70 -24.74 -12.23 15.25
CA LYS A 70 -25.00 -11.19 14.24
C LYS A 70 -24.44 -11.54 12.86
N PHE A 71 -23.61 -12.58 12.78
CA PHE A 71 -23.04 -13.10 11.54
C PHE A 71 -23.76 -14.39 11.14
N ASP A 72 -23.73 -14.71 9.85
CA ASP A 72 -24.15 -16.04 9.38
C ASP A 72 -23.14 -17.10 9.85
N THR A 73 -23.55 -17.90 10.83
CA THR A 73 -22.69 -18.89 11.48
C THR A 73 -22.41 -20.12 10.62
N GLU A 74 -23.16 -20.33 9.53
CA GLU A 74 -22.88 -21.37 8.54
C GLU A 74 -21.77 -20.92 7.58
N VAL A 75 -21.58 -19.61 7.43
CA VAL A 75 -20.57 -19.00 6.55
C VAL A 75 -19.29 -18.66 7.30
N PHE A 76 -19.40 -18.01 8.46
CA PHE A 76 -18.25 -17.52 9.22
C PHE A 76 -18.00 -18.36 10.45
N LYS A 77 -16.78 -18.85 10.63
CA LYS A 77 -16.35 -19.47 11.88
C LYS A 77 -16.01 -18.40 12.92
N PRO A 78 -15.99 -18.72 14.23
CA PRO A 78 -15.51 -17.78 15.23
C PRO A 78 -14.08 -17.28 14.94
N SER A 79 -13.21 -18.13 14.36
CA SER A 79 -11.86 -17.71 13.94
C SER A 79 -11.84 -16.65 12.84
N ASP A 80 -12.91 -16.53 12.05
CA ASP A 80 -13.00 -15.53 10.98
C ASP A 80 -13.33 -14.13 11.52
N ILE A 81 -13.84 -14.05 12.75
CA ILE A 81 -14.32 -12.81 13.38
C ILE A 81 -13.45 -12.44 14.60
N PHE A 82 -13.17 -13.39 15.49
CA PHE A 82 -12.61 -13.10 16.82
C PHE A 82 -11.12 -13.42 16.95
N ALA A 83 -10.52 -14.13 16.00
CA ALA A 83 -9.08 -14.34 16.01
C ALA A 83 -8.32 -13.06 15.63
N TYR A 84 -7.03 -12.99 15.93
CA TYR A 84 -6.16 -11.99 15.32
C TYR A 84 -5.95 -12.32 13.84
N ALA A 85 -5.93 -11.29 12.99
CA ALA A 85 -5.44 -11.44 11.63
C ALA A 85 -3.91 -11.69 11.63
N PRO A 86 -3.36 -12.36 10.61
CA PRO A 86 -1.92 -12.36 10.38
C PRO A 86 -1.38 -10.93 10.26
N GLY A 87 -0.12 -10.69 10.66
CA GLY A 87 0.46 -9.34 10.65
C GLY A 87 0.46 -8.67 9.28
N GLY A 88 0.58 -9.45 8.19
CA GLY A 88 0.50 -8.94 6.81
C GLY A 88 -0.91 -8.92 6.23
N GLY A 89 -1.91 -9.36 7.00
CA GLY A 89 -3.27 -9.62 6.55
C GLY A 89 -3.52 -11.05 6.07
N GLU A 90 -4.79 -11.34 5.81
CA GLU A 90 -5.26 -12.64 5.34
C GLU A 90 -4.62 -13.03 4.00
N ALA A 91 -3.95 -14.19 3.95
CA ALA A 91 -3.17 -14.60 2.79
C ALA A 91 -4.01 -14.69 1.50
N LYS A 92 -5.23 -15.22 1.60
CA LYS A 92 -6.17 -15.32 0.48
C LYS A 92 -6.61 -13.94 -0.02
N LEU A 93 -6.89 -13.01 0.89
CA LEU A 93 -7.27 -11.64 0.54
C LEU A 93 -6.13 -10.93 -0.21
N ARG A 94 -4.90 -11.05 0.29
CA ARG A 94 -3.72 -10.45 -0.36
C ARG A 94 -3.50 -10.99 -1.77
N GLN A 95 -3.68 -12.30 -1.95
CA GLN A 95 -3.53 -12.95 -3.25
C GLN A 95 -4.63 -12.50 -4.21
N LEU A 96 -5.89 -12.50 -3.76
CA LEU A 96 -7.02 -12.05 -4.55
C LEU A 96 -6.91 -10.56 -4.93
N TRP A 97 -6.41 -9.72 -4.00
CA TRP A 97 -6.15 -8.31 -4.29
C TRP A 97 -5.07 -8.14 -5.35
N LYS A 98 -3.98 -8.93 -5.29
CA LYS A 98 -2.94 -8.95 -6.33
C LYS A 98 -3.50 -9.38 -7.69
N GLU A 99 -4.39 -10.37 -7.72
CA GLU A 99 -5.08 -10.81 -8.94
C GLU A 99 -5.93 -9.69 -9.54
N GLN A 100 -6.75 -9.02 -8.73
CA GLN A 100 -7.53 -7.85 -9.17
C GLN A 100 -6.63 -6.69 -9.63
N MET A 101 -5.48 -6.46 -8.99
CA MET A 101 -4.53 -5.45 -9.46
C MET A 101 -4.05 -5.75 -10.88
N ILE A 102 -3.77 -7.02 -11.20
CA ILE A 102 -3.34 -7.43 -12.56
C ILE A 102 -4.51 -7.35 -13.55
N GLU A 103 -5.71 -7.75 -13.15
CA GLU A 103 -6.91 -7.64 -13.98
C GLU A 103 -7.21 -6.19 -14.38
N LYS A 104 -7.20 -5.28 -13.38
CA LYS A 104 -7.43 -3.85 -13.59
C LYS A 104 -6.24 -3.14 -14.25
N ASN A 105 -5.05 -3.75 -14.23
CA ASN A 105 -3.82 -3.19 -14.82
C ASN A 105 -3.06 -4.28 -15.59
N PRO A 106 -3.49 -4.66 -16.80
CA PRO A 106 -2.95 -5.82 -17.52
C PRO A 106 -1.43 -5.78 -17.76
N SER A 107 -0.83 -4.59 -17.81
CA SER A 107 0.62 -4.41 -17.96
C SER A 107 1.44 -4.93 -16.76
N LEU A 108 0.81 -5.18 -15.60
CA LEU A 108 1.47 -5.77 -14.44
C LEU A 108 1.70 -7.28 -14.55
N LYS A 109 1.05 -7.97 -15.49
CA LYS A 109 1.02 -9.44 -15.54
C LYS A 109 2.41 -10.10 -15.54
N ASP A 110 3.36 -9.51 -16.27
CA ASP A 110 4.71 -10.05 -16.42
C ASP A 110 5.76 -9.28 -15.58
N LYS A 111 5.30 -8.38 -14.69
CA LYS A 111 6.16 -7.54 -13.86
C LYS A 111 6.33 -8.12 -12.45
N LEU A 112 7.52 -7.91 -11.88
CA LEU A 112 7.83 -8.32 -10.51
C LEU A 112 7.46 -7.21 -9.52
N PHE A 113 6.52 -7.51 -8.62
CA PHE A 113 6.11 -6.63 -7.51
C PHE A 113 5.65 -7.45 -6.31
N SER A 114 5.77 -6.85 -5.11
CA SER A 114 5.48 -7.52 -3.84
C SER A 114 4.03 -7.98 -3.75
N LEU A 115 3.76 -9.06 -3.03
CA LEU A 115 2.40 -9.37 -2.58
C LEU A 115 1.88 -8.25 -1.66
N PRO A 116 0.73 -7.60 -1.97
CA PRO A 116 0.22 -6.48 -1.20
C PRO A 116 0.09 -6.82 0.29
N LEU A 117 0.53 -5.93 1.17
CA LEU A 117 0.40 -6.08 2.62
C LEU A 117 -0.79 -5.28 3.13
N VAL A 118 -1.67 -5.92 3.90
CA VAL A 118 -2.86 -5.25 4.44
C VAL A 118 -2.46 -4.20 5.48
N THR A 119 -3.04 -3.01 5.36
CA THR A 119 -2.89 -1.87 6.27
C THR A 119 -4.26 -1.40 6.77
N SER A 120 -4.27 -0.49 7.75
CA SER A 120 -5.51 0.01 8.36
C SER A 120 -6.05 1.20 7.56
N GLY A 121 -6.50 0.89 6.33
CA GLY A 121 -6.81 1.87 5.29
C GLY A 121 -5.55 2.57 4.73
N LEU A 122 -5.71 3.37 3.68
CA LEU A 122 -4.59 4.07 3.02
C LEU A 122 -3.76 4.91 3.97
N THR A 123 -4.40 5.61 4.91
CA THR A 123 -3.71 6.51 5.84
C THR A 123 -2.63 5.77 6.64
N HIS A 124 -2.92 4.54 7.07
CA HIS A 124 -1.92 3.70 7.72
C HIS A 124 -0.85 3.27 6.71
N GLY A 125 -1.22 2.91 5.48
CA GLY A 125 -0.27 2.63 4.40
C GLY A 125 0.73 3.76 4.15
N LEU A 126 0.24 4.99 3.94
CA LEU A 126 1.07 6.19 3.78
C LEU A 126 1.95 6.46 5.00
N SER A 127 1.41 6.29 6.21
CA SER A 127 2.19 6.43 7.44
C SER A 127 3.31 5.38 7.53
N ILE A 128 3.05 4.12 7.15
CA ILE A 128 4.08 3.07 7.12
C ILE A 128 5.15 3.40 6.09
N VAL A 129 4.76 3.78 4.88
CA VAL A 129 5.68 4.18 3.80
C VAL A 129 6.55 5.36 4.27
N GLY A 130 5.94 6.37 4.88
CA GLY A 130 6.66 7.47 5.49
C GLY A 130 7.64 7.00 6.59
N GLN A 131 7.22 6.18 7.53
CA GLN A 131 8.13 5.66 8.57
C GLN A 131 9.28 4.84 7.99
N LEU A 132 9.09 4.12 6.89
CA LEU A 132 10.13 3.31 6.27
C LEU A 132 11.13 4.13 5.44
N PHE A 133 10.67 5.19 4.78
CA PHE A 133 11.42 5.87 3.72
C PHE A 133 11.52 7.38 3.86
N PHE A 134 10.94 7.99 4.89
CA PHE A 134 10.92 9.43 5.09
C PHE A 134 11.28 9.81 6.53
N GLY A 135 11.86 11.00 6.71
CA GLY A 135 12.15 11.56 8.02
C GLY A 135 12.75 12.96 7.94
N GLU A 136 13.39 13.37 9.03
CA GLU A 136 14.06 14.66 9.10
C GLU A 136 15.10 14.84 7.98
N GLY A 137 15.06 16.00 7.32
CA GLY A 137 15.94 16.32 6.19
C GLY A 137 15.46 15.83 4.82
N ASP A 138 14.43 14.97 4.77
CA ASP A 138 13.81 14.56 3.51
C ASP A 138 12.75 15.57 3.04
N THR A 139 12.51 15.62 1.74
CA THR A 139 11.47 16.45 1.11
C THR A 139 10.51 15.56 0.32
N LEU A 140 9.20 15.79 0.52
CA LEU A 140 8.12 15.20 -0.26
C LEU A 140 7.57 16.27 -1.21
N VAL A 141 7.52 15.94 -2.49
CA VAL A 141 6.87 16.75 -3.52
C VAL A 141 5.42 16.29 -3.67
N VAL A 142 4.49 17.22 -3.62
CA VAL A 142 3.05 16.98 -3.85
C VAL A 142 2.48 18.09 -4.74
N PRO A 143 1.34 17.89 -5.42
CA PRO A 143 0.63 19.02 -6.02
C PRO A 143 0.10 19.99 -4.93
N ASP A 144 -0.15 21.26 -5.28
CA ASP A 144 -0.76 22.26 -4.40
C ASP A 144 -2.24 21.97 -4.09
N LEU A 145 -2.94 21.29 -5.00
CA LEU A 145 -4.26 20.71 -4.79
C LEU A 145 -4.13 19.24 -4.38
N ALA A 146 -4.00 19.02 -3.09
CA ALA A 146 -3.80 17.70 -2.52
C ALA A 146 -4.54 17.54 -1.18
N TRP A 147 -4.65 16.30 -0.71
CA TRP A 147 -5.24 16.00 0.60
C TRP A 147 -4.34 16.51 1.73
N ASP A 148 -4.84 17.43 2.55
CA ASP A 148 -4.10 18.07 3.67
C ASP A 148 -3.37 17.10 4.60
N ASN A 149 -3.87 15.87 4.72
CA ASN A 149 -3.28 14.88 5.60
C ASN A 149 -1.91 14.39 5.14
N TYR A 150 -1.49 14.62 3.89
CA TYR A 150 -0.11 14.40 3.47
C TYR A 150 0.85 15.28 4.27
N GLU A 151 0.54 16.56 4.43
CA GLU A 151 1.37 17.46 5.25
C GLU A 151 1.39 17.01 6.72
N LEU A 152 0.23 16.60 7.26
CA LEU A 152 0.15 16.09 8.62
C LEU A 152 1.04 14.86 8.84
N ILE A 153 1.03 13.89 7.91
CA ILE A 153 1.86 12.68 8.00
C ILE A 153 3.34 13.03 7.81
N TYR A 154 3.70 13.71 6.73
CA TYR A 154 5.09 13.82 6.32
C TYR A 154 5.82 14.98 7.00
N ALA A 155 5.23 16.18 7.05
CA ALA A 155 5.87 17.31 7.72
C ALA A 155 5.73 17.22 9.25
N HIS A 156 4.51 17.04 9.75
CA HIS A 156 4.25 17.18 11.18
C HIS A 156 4.49 15.92 12.01
N HIS A 157 4.14 14.74 11.49
CA HIS A 157 4.34 13.49 12.23
C HIS A 157 5.74 12.90 12.03
N LEU A 158 6.31 13.02 10.84
CA LEU A 158 7.63 12.45 10.49
C LEU A 158 8.78 13.46 10.47
N GLY A 159 8.48 14.77 10.56
CA GLY A 159 9.49 15.81 10.74
C GLY A 159 10.28 16.19 9.48
N GLY A 160 9.82 15.81 8.28
CA GLY A 160 10.45 16.25 7.04
C GLY A 160 9.79 17.51 6.47
N LYS A 161 10.01 17.77 5.18
CA LYS A 161 9.45 18.93 4.47
C LYS A 161 8.49 18.47 3.39
N VAL A 162 7.44 19.25 3.18
CA VAL A 162 6.55 19.13 2.02
C VAL A 162 6.71 20.38 1.18
N ILE A 163 6.92 20.20 -0.12
CA ILE A 163 6.89 21.29 -1.10
C ILE A 163 5.83 20.97 -2.15
N SER A 164 5.24 22.01 -2.71
CA SER A 164 4.18 21.90 -3.70
C SER A 164 4.53 22.48 -5.07
N PHE A 165 3.82 22.01 -6.09
CA PHE A 165 3.79 22.61 -7.43
C PHE A 165 2.35 22.85 -7.87
N PRO A 166 2.08 23.82 -8.77
CA PRO A 166 0.73 24.05 -9.27
C PRO A 166 0.17 22.82 -9.96
N PHE A 167 -0.98 22.30 -9.54
CA PHE A 167 -1.59 21.08 -10.10
C PHE A 167 -1.91 21.23 -11.59
N TYR A 168 -2.45 22.39 -11.98
CA TYR A 168 -2.90 22.68 -13.34
C TYR A 168 -1.95 23.61 -14.09
N THR A 169 -1.86 23.43 -15.41
CA THR A 169 -1.31 24.48 -16.29
C THR A 169 -2.31 25.63 -16.45
N THR A 170 -1.87 26.76 -17.02
CA THR A 170 -2.77 27.89 -17.32
C THR A 170 -3.87 27.54 -18.33
N ASP A 171 -3.62 26.55 -19.20
CA ASP A 171 -4.55 26.09 -20.23
C ASP A 171 -5.40 24.90 -19.75
N GLY A 172 -5.26 24.49 -18.48
CA GLY A 172 -5.85 23.27 -17.92
C GLY A 172 -4.94 22.05 -18.09
N GLY A 173 -5.37 20.91 -17.56
CA GLY A 173 -4.57 19.69 -17.58
C GLY A 173 -3.45 19.65 -16.54
N PHE A 174 -2.88 18.47 -16.31
CA PHE A 174 -1.86 18.26 -15.27
C PHE A 174 -0.53 18.94 -15.62
N ASN A 175 0.02 19.69 -14.66
CA ASN A 175 1.25 20.46 -14.87
C ASN A 175 2.52 19.60 -14.71
N VAL A 176 2.87 18.87 -15.76
CA VAL A 176 4.08 18.03 -15.81
C VAL A 176 5.36 18.86 -15.64
N ASP A 177 5.43 20.05 -16.23
CA ASP A 177 6.61 20.91 -16.13
C ASP A 177 6.80 21.44 -14.70
N GLY A 178 5.73 21.91 -14.05
CA GLY A 178 5.75 22.31 -12.65
C GLY A 178 6.15 21.16 -11.72
N MET A 179 5.72 19.93 -12.02
CA MET A 179 6.18 18.73 -11.31
C MET A 179 7.69 18.52 -11.45
N LYS A 180 8.24 18.65 -12.67
CA LYS A 180 9.69 18.53 -12.92
C LYS A 180 10.46 19.60 -12.16
N GLU A 181 10.06 20.87 -12.28
CA GLU A 181 10.70 22.00 -11.61
C GLU A 181 10.73 21.82 -10.08
N ALA A 182 9.62 21.35 -9.48
CA ALA A 182 9.58 21.08 -8.04
C ALA A 182 10.53 19.93 -7.64
N ILE A 183 10.61 18.85 -8.42
CA ILE A 183 11.56 17.75 -8.18
C ILE A 183 13.01 18.27 -8.26
N GLU A 184 13.33 19.07 -9.27
CA GLU A 184 14.67 19.63 -9.49
C GLU A 184 15.06 20.67 -8.42
N SER A 185 14.07 21.32 -7.79
CA SER A 185 14.30 22.27 -6.69
C SER A 185 14.72 21.60 -5.36
N VAL A 186 14.47 20.30 -5.21
CA VAL A 186 14.85 19.56 -3.99
C VAL A 186 16.37 19.45 -3.90
N GLN A 187 16.92 19.73 -2.72
CA GLN A 187 18.36 19.63 -2.51
C GLN A 187 18.87 18.20 -2.72
N GLY A 188 19.80 18.04 -3.66
CA GLY A 188 20.37 16.74 -4.03
C GLY A 188 19.56 16.06 -5.12
N LYS A 189 19.73 14.74 -5.28
CA LYS A 189 19.07 13.96 -6.33
C LYS A 189 18.16 12.87 -5.79
N LYS A 190 17.87 12.87 -4.48
CA LYS A 190 17.03 11.87 -3.83
C LYS A 190 15.68 12.51 -3.50
N VAL A 191 14.65 12.18 -4.27
CA VAL A 191 13.35 12.85 -4.20
C VAL A 191 12.23 11.85 -4.01
N ARG A 192 11.24 12.25 -3.23
CA ARG A 192 9.98 11.51 -3.04
C ARG A 192 8.86 12.36 -3.57
N ILE A 193 8.00 11.77 -4.37
CA ILE A 193 6.82 12.43 -4.91
C ILE A 193 5.60 11.58 -4.61
N LEU A 194 4.50 12.21 -4.21
CA LEU A 194 3.22 11.56 -4.03
C LEU A 194 2.24 12.05 -5.09
N LEU A 195 1.70 11.10 -5.84
CA LEU A 195 0.70 11.34 -6.89
C LEU A 195 -0.60 10.63 -6.50
N ASN A 196 -1.71 11.36 -6.55
CA ASN A 196 -3.03 10.87 -6.19
C ASN A 196 -3.99 11.06 -7.36
N PHE A 197 -4.36 9.96 -8.03
CA PHE A 197 -5.28 9.95 -9.17
C PHE A 197 -6.27 8.78 -9.05
N PRO A 198 -7.58 9.01 -9.18
CA PRO A 198 -8.26 10.31 -9.20
C PRO A 198 -7.93 11.17 -7.97
N ASN A 199 -7.77 12.47 -8.19
CA ASN A 199 -7.25 13.40 -7.18
C ASN A 199 -8.32 13.86 -6.20
N ASN A 200 -7.97 13.93 -4.92
CA ASN A 200 -8.66 14.76 -3.93
C ASN A 200 -7.85 16.06 -3.72
N PRO A 201 -8.43 17.25 -3.92
CA PRO A 201 -9.87 17.56 -3.98
C PRO A 201 -10.50 17.72 -5.37
N THR A 202 -9.72 17.64 -6.45
CA THR A 202 -10.19 18.11 -7.77
C THR A 202 -11.09 17.13 -8.52
N GLY A 203 -11.08 15.85 -8.15
CA GLY A 203 -11.67 14.76 -8.93
C GLY A 203 -10.88 14.41 -10.20
N TYR A 204 -9.75 15.06 -10.44
CA TYR A 204 -9.04 14.95 -11.71
C TYR A 204 -8.24 13.66 -11.84
N THR A 205 -8.33 13.05 -13.02
CA THR A 205 -7.45 11.96 -13.46
C THR A 205 -6.78 12.39 -14.76
N PRO A 206 -5.45 12.25 -14.89
CA PRO A 206 -4.76 12.55 -16.14
C PRO A 206 -5.35 11.77 -17.31
N SER A 207 -5.42 12.42 -18.46
CA SER A 207 -5.67 11.73 -19.73
C SER A 207 -4.59 10.69 -20.01
N LYS A 208 -4.83 9.78 -20.96
CA LYS A 208 -3.83 8.81 -21.42
C LYS A 208 -2.53 9.50 -21.88
N VAL A 209 -2.65 10.67 -22.52
CA VAL A 209 -1.50 11.46 -22.99
C VAL A 209 -0.74 12.09 -21.82
N GLU A 210 -1.46 12.69 -20.86
CA GLU A 210 -0.82 13.29 -19.68
C GLU A 210 -0.19 12.24 -18.78
N MET A 211 -0.83 11.08 -18.59
CA MET A 211 -0.25 9.97 -17.82
C MET A 211 1.08 9.52 -18.45
N ALA A 212 1.11 9.36 -19.78
CA ALA A 212 2.34 9.04 -20.49
C ALA A 212 3.41 10.15 -20.34
N ALA A 213 3.01 11.43 -20.34
CA ALA A 213 3.91 12.56 -20.14
C ALA A 213 4.49 12.60 -18.71
N ILE A 214 3.68 12.32 -17.68
CA ILE A 214 4.13 12.19 -16.29
C ILE A 214 5.19 11.09 -16.18
N VAL A 215 4.91 9.90 -16.73
CA VAL A 215 5.83 8.76 -16.71
C VAL A 215 7.13 9.10 -17.46
N ALA A 216 7.03 9.70 -18.64
CA ALA A 216 8.19 10.12 -19.44
C ALA A 216 9.07 11.12 -18.68
N ALA A 217 8.47 12.13 -18.03
CA ALA A 217 9.18 13.12 -17.23
C ALA A 217 9.92 12.49 -16.03
N LEU A 218 9.29 11.54 -15.33
CA LEU A 218 9.91 10.81 -14.22
C LEU A 218 11.06 9.94 -14.70
N VAL A 219 10.93 9.26 -15.85
CA VAL A 219 12.01 8.47 -16.47
C VAL A 219 13.17 9.37 -16.91
N GLU A 220 12.89 10.50 -17.55
CA GLU A 220 13.90 11.48 -17.98
C GLU A 220 14.73 11.97 -16.77
N LEU A 221 14.08 12.37 -15.67
CA LEU A 221 14.77 12.74 -14.44
C LEU A 221 15.60 11.58 -13.88
N ALA A 222 15.05 10.35 -13.93
CA ALA A 222 15.76 9.16 -13.47
C ALA A 222 17.03 8.87 -14.30
N GLU A 223 17.00 9.10 -15.62
CA GLU A 223 18.14 9.02 -16.54
C GLU A 223 19.18 10.11 -16.26
N GLN A 224 18.75 11.31 -15.87
CA GLN A 224 19.62 12.39 -15.40
C GLN A 224 20.25 12.10 -14.01
N GLY A 225 19.94 10.95 -13.41
CA GLY A 225 20.53 10.46 -12.17
C GLY A 225 19.74 10.80 -10.91
N TYR A 226 18.51 11.31 -11.04
CA TYR A 226 17.61 11.41 -9.88
C TYR A 226 17.21 10.01 -9.41
N LYS A 227 17.27 9.79 -8.10
CA LYS A 227 16.68 8.65 -7.40
C LYS A 227 15.29 9.09 -6.96
N LEU A 228 14.27 8.51 -7.58
CA LEU A 228 12.88 8.88 -7.36
C LEU A 228 12.16 7.77 -6.63
N MET A 229 11.49 8.12 -5.54
CA MET A 229 10.48 7.27 -4.94
C MET A 229 9.11 7.86 -5.28
N VAL A 230 8.32 7.13 -6.06
CA VAL A 230 7.01 7.58 -6.50
C VAL A 230 5.96 6.84 -5.69
N ILE A 231 5.27 7.58 -4.82
CA ILE A 231 4.20 7.08 -3.97
C ILE A 231 2.89 7.34 -4.71
N THR A 232 2.20 6.27 -5.09
CA THR A 232 0.88 6.34 -5.71
C THR A 232 -0.18 6.16 -4.63
N ASP A 233 -0.98 7.20 -4.40
CA ASP A 233 -2.22 7.12 -3.63
C ASP A 233 -3.38 6.84 -4.59
N ASP A 234 -3.86 5.61 -4.59
CA ASP A 234 -4.95 5.14 -5.43
C ASP A 234 -6.27 5.05 -4.64
N ALA A 235 -6.52 5.99 -3.72
CA ALA A 235 -7.73 6.01 -2.89
C ALA A 235 -9.04 5.89 -3.70
N TYR A 236 -9.06 6.45 -4.92
CA TYR A 236 -10.24 6.59 -5.77
C TYR A 236 -10.14 5.77 -7.06
N PHE A 237 -9.18 4.84 -7.13
CA PHE A 237 -8.95 4.05 -8.33
C PHE A 237 -10.23 3.36 -8.83
N GLY A 238 -10.44 3.34 -10.15
CA GLY A 238 -11.64 2.80 -10.78
C GLY A 238 -12.80 3.78 -10.93
N LEU A 239 -12.77 4.95 -10.28
CA LEU A 239 -13.76 6.02 -10.47
C LEU A 239 -13.38 6.91 -11.67
N PHE A 240 -13.38 6.32 -12.86
CA PHE A 240 -13.03 6.97 -14.12
C PHE A 240 -14.27 7.22 -14.97
N PHE A 241 -14.67 8.47 -15.13
CA PHE A 241 -15.95 8.82 -15.78
C PHE A 241 -15.80 9.26 -17.25
N GLU A 242 -14.60 9.64 -17.66
CA GLU A 242 -14.33 10.19 -19.01
C GLU A 242 -13.47 9.22 -19.84
N GLU A 243 -13.81 9.04 -21.12
CA GLU A 243 -13.12 8.11 -22.03
C GLU A 243 -11.62 8.42 -22.23
N GLU A 244 -11.26 9.70 -22.14
CA GLU A 244 -9.91 10.22 -22.29
C GLU A 244 -8.99 9.86 -21.11
N THR A 245 -9.56 9.57 -19.93
CA THR A 245 -8.78 9.28 -18.71
C THR A 245 -7.97 7.99 -18.85
N ALA A 246 -6.78 7.97 -18.24
CA ALA A 246 -5.99 6.76 -18.12
C ALA A 246 -6.68 5.78 -17.15
N PRO A 247 -7.18 4.61 -17.61
CA PRO A 247 -7.99 3.73 -16.77
C PRO A 247 -7.12 2.74 -15.97
N HIS A 248 -5.91 3.14 -15.60
CA HIS A 248 -4.92 2.30 -14.93
C HIS A 248 -4.11 3.12 -13.93
N SER A 249 -3.51 2.41 -12.97
CA SER A 249 -2.66 3.00 -11.94
C SER A 249 -1.31 3.36 -12.53
N ILE A 250 -0.81 4.56 -12.23
CA ILE A 250 0.55 4.97 -12.61
C ILE A 250 1.64 4.06 -12.01
N PHE A 251 1.33 3.33 -10.92
CA PHE A 251 2.20 2.29 -10.40
C PHE A 251 2.53 1.24 -11.46
N ALA A 252 1.54 0.87 -12.30
CA ALA A 252 1.73 -0.13 -13.34
C ALA A 252 2.76 0.31 -14.40
N ASP A 253 2.80 1.60 -14.72
CA ASP A 253 3.77 2.17 -15.65
C ASP A 253 5.17 2.27 -15.03
N LEU A 254 5.25 2.60 -13.74
CA LEU A 254 6.50 2.88 -13.05
C LEU A 254 7.17 1.66 -12.41
N CYS A 255 6.43 0.55 -12.22
CA CYS A 255 6.87 -0.64 -11.48
C CYS A 255 8.22 -1.20 -11.94
N ASP A 256 8.55 -1.10 -13.23
CA ASP A 256 9.79 -1.58 -13.84
C ASP A 256 10.41 -0.58 -14.81
N ALA A 257 9.96 0.68 -14.79
CA ALA A 257 10.35 1.70 -15.77
C ALA A 257 11.85 1.97 -15.79
N HIS A 258 12.46 2.15 -14.61
CA HIS A 258 13.86 2.54 -14.50
C HIS A 258 14.49 2.12 -13.16
N SER A 259 15.79 1.80 -13.16
CA SER A 259 16.59 1.42 -11.98
C SER A 259 16.63 2.47 -10.88
N ASN A 260 16.44 3.74 -11.26
CA ASN A 260 16.38 4.88 -10.34
C ASN A 260 14.94 5.30 -9.96
N ILE A 261 13.94 4.47 -10.27
CA ILE A 261 12.55 4.70 -9.83
C ILE A 261 12.15 3.58 -8.88
N PHE A 262 11.69 3.96 -7.68
CA PHE A 262 11.08 3.08 -6.70
C PHE A 262 9.59 3.38 -6.61
N ALA A 263 8.76 2.52 -7.20
CA ALA A 263 7.31 2.67 -7.21
C ALA A 263 6.70 2.05 -5.94
N VAL A 264 5.87 2.81 -5.24
CA VAL A 264 5.16 2.38 -4.05
C VAL A 264 3.69 2.71 -4.18
N LYS A 265 2.83 1.70 -4.30
CA LYS A 265 1.38 1.88 -4.37
C LYS A 265 0.75 1.72 -2.99
N CYS A 266 -0.11 2.68 -2.65
CA CYS A 266 -1.01 2.66 -1.50
C CYS A 266 -2.45 2.73 -2.02
N ASP A 267 -3.21 1.66 -1.85
CA ASP A 267 -4.59 1.52 -2.31
C ASP A 267 -5.48 0.86 -1.26
N ALA A 268 -6.81 0.86 -1.44
CA ALA A 268 -7.72 0.30 -0.45
C ALA A 268 -9.08 -0.08 -1.01
N ALA A 269 -9.63 -1.07 -0.34
CA ALA A 269 -11.04 -1.42 -0.37
C ALA A 269 -11.98 -0.29 0.10
N THR A 270 -11.46 0.78 0.71
CA THR A 270 -12.25 1.85 1.35
C THR A 270 -13.26 2.48 0.38
N LYS A 271 -12.86 2.78 -0.87
CA LYS A 271 -13.77 3.32 -1.91
C LYS A 271 -14.02 2.30 -3.01
N GLU A 272 -12.97 1.58 -3.45
CA GLU A 272 -13.08 0.54 -4.49
C GLU A 272 -14.10 -0.56 -4.16
N GLU A 273 -14.25 -0.87 -2.87
CA GLU A 273 -15.12 -1.95 -2.38
C GLU A 273 -16.23 -1.44 -1.45
N LEU A 274 -16.45 -0.11 -1.41
CA LEU A 274 -17.55 0.52 -0.66
C LEU A 274 -17.58 0.20 0.86
N VAL A 275 -16.41 -0.11 1.44
CA VAL A 275 -16.27 -0.49 2.86
C VAL A 275 -15.45 0.51 3.66
N TRP A 276 -15.84 1.79 3.64
CA TRP A 276 -15.10 2.89 4.30
C TRP A 276 -14.75 2.62 5.77
N GLY A 277 -15.69 2.02 6.49
CA GLY A 277 -15.59 1.71 7.92
C GLY A 277 -14.70 0.51 8.26
N PHE A 278 -14.38 -0.36 7.30
CA PHE A 278 -13.60 -1.58 7.57
C PHE A 278 -12.10 -1.29 7.70
N ARG A 279 -11.65 -0.12 7.24
CA ARG A 279 -10.25 0.31 7.37
C ARG A 279 -9.29 -0.74 6.78
N ILE A 280 -9.56 -1.21 5.57
CA ILE A 280 -8.70 -2.16 4.85
C ILE A 280 -8.01 -1.41 3.71
N GLY A 281 -6.69 -1.33 3.77
CA GLY A 281 -5.84 -0.81 2.71
C GLY A 281 -4.69 -1.74 2.42
N PHE A 282 -3.84 -1.39 1.46
CA PHE A 282 -2.73 -2.20 1.01
C PHE A 282 -1.51 -1.33 0.67
N VAL A 283 -0.33 -1.92 0.83
CA VAL A 283 0.92 -1.34 0.33
C VAL A 283 1.62 -2.36 -0.56
N THR A 284 2.07 -1.88 -1.72
CA THR A 284 2.73 -2.69 -2.75
C THR A 284 4.00 -1.98 -3.25
N TYR A 285 5.08 -2.73 -3.45
CA TYR A 285 6.40 -2.25 -3.86
C TYR A 285 6.79 -2.81 -5.24
N GLY A 286 7.42 -1.97 -6.07
CA GLY A 286 7.97 -2.37 -7.37
C GLY A 286 9.14 -1.46 -7.77
N SER A 287 10.14 -2.03 -8.44
CA SER A 287 11.20 -1.30 -9.15
C SER A 287 11.96 -2.28 -10.05
N LYS A 288 12.54 -1.77 -11.14
CA LYS A 288 13.16 -2.54 -12.23
C LYS A 288 14.16 -3.60 -11.78
N ASP A 289 14.99 -3.28 -10.78
CA ASP A 289 16.10 -4.14 -10.35
C ASP A 289 15.84 -4.83 -8.99
N LEU A 290 14.59 -4.81 -8.50
CA LEU A 290 14.26 -5.56 -7.29
C LEU A 290 14.06 -7.05 -7.59
N THR A 291 14.53 -7.89 -6.68
CA THR A 291 14.35 -9.34 -6.72
C THR A 291 13.28 -9.74 -5.69
N GLU A 292 12.85 -11.01 -5.73
CA GLU A 292 11.96 -11.56 -4.69
C GLU A 292 12.55 -11.44 -3.28
N GLU A 293 13.88 -11.58 -3.13
CA GLU A 293 14.57 -11.38 -1.85
C GLU A 293 14.47 -9.92 -1.37
N HIS A 294 14.64 -8.97 -2.29
CA HIS A 294 14.48 -7.55 -1.97
C HIS A 294 13.03 -7.22 -1.55
N LEU A 295 12.05 -7.77 -2.25
CA LEU A 295 10.63 -7.58 -1.94
C LEU A 295 10.25 -8.24 -0.61
N ASP A 296 10.77 -9.44 -0.29
CA ASP A 296 10.60 -10.05 1.03
C ASP A 296 11.21 -9.18 2.13
N ALA A 297 12.41 -8.62 1.91
CA ALA A 297 13.05 -7.75 2.88
C ALA A 297 12.22 -6.49 3.15
N LEU A 298 11.64 -5.86 2.12
CA LEU A 298 10.72 -4.73 2.26
C LEU A 298 9.47 -5.15 3.04
N ASN A 299 8.85 -6.28 2.66
CA ASN A 299 7.67 -6.80 3.34
C ASN A 299 7.92 -7.04 4.84
N ARG A 300 9.07 -7.61 5.19
CA ARG A 300 9.46 -7.85 6.59
C ARG A 300 9.69 -6.57 7.38
N ARG A 301 10.10 -5.47 6.74
CA ARG A 301 10.15 -4.15 7.40
C ARG A 301 8.77 -3.57 7.63
N THR A 302 7.91 -3.63 6.62
CA THR A 302 6.50 -3.20 6.71
C THR A 302 5.77 -3.96 7.82
N LEU A 303 5.96 -5.28 7.89
CA LEU A 303 5.45 -6.12 8.99
C LEU A 303 6.00 -5.68 10.36
N GLY A 304 7.26 -5.25 10.43
CA GLY A 304 7.86 -4.70 11.65
C GLY A 304 7.15 -3.42 12.11
N ILE A 305 6.83 -2.50 11.18
CA ILE A 305 6.04 -1.30 11.50
C ILE A 305 4.64 -1.70 11.94
N ILE A 306 3.90 -2.49 11.15
CA ILE A 306 2.54 -2.94 11.50
C ILE A 306 2.54 -3.59 12.89
N ARG A 307 3.50 -4.46 13.18
CA ARG A 307 3.60 -5.15 14.47
C ARG A 307 3.84 -4.20 15.65
N SER A 308 4.57 -3.12 15.42
CA SER A 308 4.92 -2.13 16.45
C SER A 308 3.93 -0.96 16.56
N THR A 309 2.96 -0.85 15.63
CA THR A 309 1.90 0.16 15.68
C THR A 309 0.56 -0.43 16.09
N VAL A 310 -0.04 -1.26 15.22
CA VAL A 310 -1.40 -1.80 15.40
C VAL A 310 -1.43 -3.31 15.58
N SER A 311 -0.27 -3.97 15.62
CA SER A 311 -0.08 -5.42 15.67
C SER A 311 -0.55 -6.17 14.42
N ASN A 312 -1.82 -6.05 14.06
CA ASN A 312 -2.47 -6.59 12.87
C ASN A 312 -3.72 -5.76 12.51
N CYS A 313 -4.17 -5.86 11.28
CA CYS A 313 -5.32 -5.09 10.78
C CYS A 313 -6.66 -5.82 11.03
N ASP A 314 -7.77 -5.11 10.83
CA ASP A 314 -9.14 -5.57 11.15
C ASP A 314 -9.47 -6.96 10.58
N LYS A 315 -9.64 -7.96 11.45
CA LYS A 315 -9.91 -9.35 11.06
C LYS A 315 -11.35 -9.53 10.54
N PRO A 316 -12.41 -9.13 11.26
CA PRO A 316 -13.78 -9.18 10.76
C PRO A 316 -13.94 -8.56 9.37
N GLY A 317 -13.46 -7.32 9.17
CA GLY A 317 -13.56 -6.65 7.89
C GLY A 317 -12.87 -7.41 6.76
N GLN A 318 -11.65 -7.92 6.99
CA GLN A 318 -10.93 -8.72 5.99
C GLN A 318 -11.69 -10.01 5.63
N SER A 319 -12.26 -10.70 6.61
CA SER A 319 -13.04 -11.93 6.38
C SER A 319 -14.34 -11.64 5.61
N LEU A 320 -15.07 -10.59 5.99
CA LEU A 320 -16.30 -10.17 5.31
C LEU A 320 -16.04 -9.78 3.86
N LEU A 321 -15.01 -8.95 3.63
CA LEU A 321 -14.61 -8.52 2.29
C LEU A 321 -14.19 -9.73 1.44
N LEU A 322 -13.32 -10.60 1.97
CA LEU A 322 -12.88 -11.80 1.26
C LEU A 322 -14.07 -12.69 0.87
N GLN A 323 -15.05 -12.87 1.76
CA GLN A 323 -16.24 -13.65 1.48
C GLN A 323 -17.08 -13.03 0.36
N ALA A 324 -17.25 -11.70 0.36
CA ALA A 324 -17.95 -10.98 -0.70
C ALA A 324 -17.23 -11.13 -2.05
N MET A 325 -15.91 -10.95 -2.08
CA MET A 325 -15.12 -11.03 -3.32
C MET A 325 -15.11 -12.45 -3.93
N GLN A 326 -15.11 -13.50 -3.11
CA GLN A 326 -15.03 -14.88 -3.60
C GLN A 326 -16.38 -15.50 -3.90
N ASN A 327 -17.39 -15.20 -3.08
CA ASN A 327 -18.65 -15.94 -3.05
C ASN A 327 -19.88 -15.02 -3.09
N GLY A 328 -19.70 -13.70 -3.19
CA GLY A 328 -20.79 -12.73 -3.22
C GLY A 328 -21.53 -12.79 -4.56
N PRO A 329 -22.80 -13.23 -4.61
CA PRO A 329 -23.53 -13.37 -5.87
C PRO A 329 -23.82 -12.02 -6.55
N ASN A 330 -23.84 -10.93 -5.78
CA ASN A 330 -24.11 -9.58 -6.27
C ASN A 330 -22.87 -8.69 -6.27
N TYR A 331 -21.68 -9.19 -5.91
CA TYR A 331 -20.51 -8.37 -5.64
C TYR A 331 -20.16 -7.40 -6.79
N GLU A 332 -20.05 -7.91 -8.02
CA GLU A 332 -19.80 -7.06 -9.20
C GLU A 332 -21.02 -6.20 -9.59
N ALA A 333 -22.24 -6.74 -9.43
CA ALA A 333 -23.46 -6.03 -9.78
C ALA A 333 -23.68 -4.80 -8.89
N ASP A 334 -23.44 -4.92 -7.58
CA ASP A 334 -23.56 -3.83 -6.62
C ASP A 334 -22.53 -2.73 -6.91
N LYS A 335 -21.28 -3.11 -7.23
CA LYS A 335 -20.22 -2.17 -7.61
C LYS A 335 -20.57 -1.42 -8.90
N MET A 336 -21.06 -2.13 -9.91
CA MET A 336 -21.49 -1.53 -11.17
C MET A 336 -22.67 -0.58 -10.98
N ALA A 337 -23.63 -0.94 -10.12
CA ALA A 337 -24.80 -0.12 -9.83
C ALA A 337 -24.38 1.22 -9.19
N VAL A 338 -23.47 1.18 -8.20
CA VAL A 338 -22.95 2.40 -7.56
C VAL A 338 -22.13 3.24 -8.54
N PHE A 339 -21.30 2.62 -9.38
CA PHE A 339 -20.56 3.34 -10.41
C PHE A 339 -21.51 4.05 -11.40
N THR A 340 -22.59 3.38 -11.83
CA THR A 340 -23.61 3.96 -12.71
C THR A 340 -24.36 5.11 -12.05
N GLU A 341 -24.61 5.05 -10.74
CA GLU A 341 -25.25 6.15 -10.00
C GLU A 341 -24.36 7.39 -9.88
N MET A 342 -23.03 7.22 -9.93
CA MET A 342 -22.06 8.32 -9.87
C MET A 342 -21.85 9.04 -11.21
N GLN A 343 -22.25 8.43 -12.34
CA GLN A 343 -22.16 9.02 -13.69
C GLN A 343 -23.30 10.00 -13.96
#